data_AF-A0A0A2UVM1-F1
#
_entry.id   AF-A0A0A2UVM1-F1
#
_cell.length_a   1.000
_cell.length_b   1.000
_cell.length_c   1.000
_cell.angle_alpha   90.00
_cell.angle_beta   90.00
_cell.angle_gamma   90.00
#
_symmetry.space_group_name_H-M   'P 1'
#
loop_
_entity.id
_entity.type
_entity.pdbx_description
1 polymer ?
#
loop_
_entity_poly.entity_id
_entity_poly.type
_entity_poly.pdbx_seq_one_letter_code
_entity_poly.pdbx_strand_id
1 'polypeptide(L)'
;MERTIYWSVFYSDGNRGKFRRGVIGIEWDLDKVKRMKKKLLIQSNLVMLLIFLMFVFLFLYSNQAGSAFVLLLGFCLLSWGIAVNSLYTFMTGRPLGTKTARYVIAFDKDRKGERKWVRQKGIEAIVATVLSIGVTLCLSVLELDSVTNDSFISLLPFLGPWIGFNIGELHRIKNL
;
A
#
# COMPACT_ATOMS: atom_id res chain seq x y z
N MET A 1 30.81 10.23 -19.27
CA MET A 1 29.48 10.24 -19.94
C MET A 1 29.47 9.04 -20.88
N GLU A 2 29.21 7.84 -20.36
CA GLU A 2 29.33 6.59 -21.13
C GLU A 2 27.95 6.08 -21.52
N ARG A 3 27.73 5.91 -22.83
CA ARG A 3 26.53 5.31 -23.42
C ARG A 3 26.80 3.83 -23.67
N THR A 4 26.14 2.95 -22.92
CA THR A 4 26.18 1.50 -23.19
C THR A 4 25.19 1.17 -24.30
N ILE A 5 25.72 0.67 -25.43
CA ILE A 5 24.96 0.23 -26.60
C ILE A 5 24.56 -1.24 -26.37
N TYR A 6 23.26 -1.55 -26.43
CA TYR A 6 22.75 -2.93 -26.37
C TYR A 6 22.49 -3.44 -27.78
N TRP A 7 23.20 -4.51 -28.16
CA TRP A 7 22.94 -5.28 -29.38
C TRP A 7 21.76 -6.24 -29.16
N SER A 8 20.95 -6.45 -30.19
CA SER A 8 19.85 -7.41 -30.20
C SER A 8 20.22 -8.62 -31.07
N VAL A 9 20.21 -9.80 -30.46
CA VAL A 9 20.36 -11.09 -31.15
C VAL A 9 18.99 -11.77 -31.13
N PHE A 10 18.49 -12.14 -32.32
CA PHE A 10 17.23 -12.86 -32.49
C PHE A 10 17.51 -14.37 -32.58
N TYR A 11 16.85 -15.16 -31.74
CA TYR A 11 16.62 -16.58 -32.01
C TYR A 11 15.11 -16.83 -32.09
N SER A 12 14.72 -17.53 -33.16
CA SER A 12 13.38 -18.07 -33.36
C SER A 12 13.38 -19.50 -32.87
N ASP A 13 12.65 -19.80 -31.79
CA ASP A 13 12.31 -21.18 -31.47
C ASP A 13 10.80 -21.33 -31.30
N GLY A 14 10.27 -22.30 -32.03
CA GLY A 14 8.86 -22.61 -32.15
C GLY A 14 8.46 -23.60 -31.07
N ASN A 15 7.96 -23.11 -29.94
CA ASN A 15 7.17 -23.98 -29.07
C ASN A 15 6.04 -23.22 -28.36
N ARG A 16 4.84 -23.82 -28.45
CA ARG A 16 3.57 -23.26 -27.99
C ARG A 16 3.46 -23.33 -26.46
N GLY A 17 3.98 -22.31 -25.80
CA GLY A 17 3.57 -21.87 -24.46
C GLY A 17 3.35 -20.36 -24.52
N LYS A 18 2.35 -19.81 -23.83
CA LYS A 18 2.07 -18.36 -23.86
C LYS A 18 3.21 -17.57 -23.20
N PHE A 19 4.27 -17.30 -23.96
CA PHE A 19 5.37 -16.44 -23.57
C PHE A 19 4.98 -14.97 -23.76
N ARG A 20 4.70 -14.26 -22.66
CA ARG A 20 4.56 -12.80 -22.69
C ARG A 20 5.93 -12.17 -22.46
N ARG A 21 6.39 -11.43 -23.48
CA ARG A 21 7.62 -10.61 -23.51
C ARG A 21 7.78 -9.76 -22.23
N GLY A 22 8.69 -10.18 -21.35
CA GLY A 22 9.40 -9.31 -20.42
C GLY A 22 10.73 -8.86 -21.04
N VAL A 23 11.33 -7.81 -20.49
CA VAL A 23 12.66 -7.34 -20.91
C VAL A 23 13.67 -8.48 -20.74
N ILE A 24 14.55 -8.62 -21.72
CA ILE A 24 15.45 -9.77 -21.99
C ILE A 24 16.07 -10.33 -20.70
N GLY A 25 15.72 -11.58 -20.35
CA GLY A 25 16.59 -12.48 -19.57
C GLY A 25 16.18 -12.86 -18.15
N ILE A 26 15.04 -12.43 -17.60
CA ILE A 26 14.58 -12.91 -16.28
C ILE A 26 13.25 -13.65 -16.45
N GLU A 27 13.30 -14.98 -16.41
CA GLU A 27 12.11 -15.80 -16.30
C GLU A 27 11.59 -15.71 -14.86
N TRP A 28 10.49 -14.99 -14.67
CA TRP A 28 9.86 -14.86 -13.36
C TRP A 28 9.06 -16.12 -13.04
N ASP A 29 9.45 -16.82 -11.96
CA ASP A 29 8.62 -17.88 -11.37
C ASP A 29 7.34 -17.27 -10.79
N LEU A 30 6.23 -17.42 -11.53
CA LEU A 30 4.92 -16.88 -11.17
C LEU A 30 4.40 -17.46 -9.84
N ASP A 31 4.70 -18.71 -9.53
CA ASP A 31 4.27 -19.34 -8.29
C ASP A 31 5.04 -18.81 -7.09
N LYS A 32 6.33 -18.54 -7.28
CA LYS A 32 7.14 -17.83 -6.28
C LYS A 32 6.65 -16.40 -6.07
N VAL A 33 6.34 -15.66 -7.13
CA VAL A 33 5.78 -14.28 -7.02
C VAL A 33 4.43 -14.31 -6.30
N LYS A 34 3.53 -15.23 -6.65
CA LYS A 34 2.23 -15.42 -5.98
C LYS A 34 2.40 -15.70 -4.49
N ARG A 35 3.31 -16.60 -4.11
CA ARG A 35 3.62 -16.90 -2.70
C ARG A 35 4.15 -15.67 -1.97
N MET A 36 5.06 -14.91 -2.58
CA MET A 36 5.60 -13.69 -1.98
C MET A 36 4.53 -12.61 -1.79
N LYS A 37 3.66 -12.40 -2.79
CA LYS A 37 2.54 -11.44 -2.67
C LYS A 37 1.55 -11.85 -1.58
N LYS A 38 1.19 -13.14 -1.49
CA LYS A 38 0.36 -13.65 -0.40
C LYS A 38 0.99 -13.42 0.98
N LYS A 39 2.30 -13.67 1.12
CA LYS A 39 3.02 -13.42 2.37
C LYS A 39 2.99 -11.94 2.78
N LEU A 40 3.21 -11.03 1.83
CA LEU A 40 3.11 -9.58 2.07
C LEU A 40 1.68 -9.17 2.45
N LEU A 41 0.66 -9.74 1.81
CA LEU A 41 -0.74 -9.46 2.14
C LEU A 41 -1.09 -9.92 3.56
N ILE A 42 -0.67 -11.13 3.95
CA ILE A 42 -0.85 -11.65 5.32
C ILE A 42 -0.12 -10.74 6.32
N GLN A 43 1.11 -10.35 6.04
CA GLN A 43 1.88 -9.46 6.93
C GLN A 43 1.19 -8.10 7.07
N SER A 44 0.70 -7.52 5.97
CA SER A 44 -0.05 -6.25 5.99
C SER A 44 -1.33 -6.36 6.79
N ASN A 45 -2.07 -7.47 6.66
CA ASN A 45 -3.27 -7.73 7.44
C ASN A 45 -2.99 -7.90 8.93
N LEU A 46 -1.90 -8.58 9.29
CA LEU A 46 -1.49 -8.74 10.68
C LEU A 46 -1.16 -7.38 11.32
N VAL A 47 -0.43 -6.52 10.60
CA VAL A 47 -0.11 -5.16 11.05
C VAL A 47 -1.39 -4.33 11.21
N MET A 48 -2.31 -4.37 10.23
CA MET A 48 -3.59 -3.67 10.33
C MET A 48 -4.45 -4.18 11.49
N LEU A 49 -4.48 -5.48 11.72
CA LEU A 49 -5.19 -6.07 12.85
C LEU A 49 -4.60 -5.61 14.18
N LEU A 50 -3.27 -5.57 14.30
CA LEU A 50 -2.60 -5.08 15.50
C LEU A 50 -2.94 -3.61 15.76
N ILE A 51 -2.87 -2.76 14.72
CA ILE A 51 -3.26 -1.36 14.79
C ILE A 51 -4.73 -1.23 15.22
N PHE A 52 -5.63 -2.00 14.63
CA PHE A 52 -7.05 -2.01 15.00
C PHE A 52 -7.27 -2.39 16.46
N LEU A 53 -6.59 -3.45 16.94
CA LEU A 53 -6.65 -3.86 18.34
C LEU A 53 -6.12 -2.77 19.28
N MET A 54 -5.05 -2.07 18.89
CA MET A 54 -4.54 -0.93 19.67
C MET A 54 -5.57 0.19 19.75
N PHE A 55 -6.26 0.51 18.64
CA PHE A 55 -7.33 1.51 18.64
C PHE A 55 -8.52 1.09 19.51
N VAL A 56 -8.96 -0.17 19.42
CA VAL A 56 -10.05 -0.70 20.24
C VAL A 56 -9.67 -0.69 21.73
N PHE A 57 -8.46 -1.12 22.06
CA PHE A 57 -7.96 -1.09 23.43
C PHE A 57 -7.92 0.34 23.98
N LEU A 58 -7.40 1.28 23.19
CA LEU A 58 -7.30 2.67 23.58
C LEU A 58 -8.68 3.29 23.79
N PHE A 59 -9.65 3.00 22.91
CA PHE A 59 -11.04 3.42 23.06
C PHE A 59 -11.71 2.85 24.32
N LEU A 60 -11.52 1.55 24.59
CA LEU A 60 -12.15 0.87 25.73
C LEU A 60 -11.58 1.33 27.08
N TYR A 61 -10.28 1.64 27.12
CA TYR A 61 -9.60 2.05 28.35
C TYR A 61 -9.79 3.55 28.65
N SER A 62 -10.08 4.36 27.63
CA SER A 62 -10.32 5.78 27.79
C SER A 62 -11.73 6.08 28.31
N ASN A 63 -11.94 5.90 29.62
CA ASN A 63 -13.17 6.29 30.34
C ASN A 63 -13.27 7.81 30.62
N GLN A 64 -12.49 8.65 29.94
CA GLN A 64 -12.46 10.11 30.13
C GLN A 64 -12.67 10.84 28.79
N ALA A 65 -13.18 12.06 28.88
CA ALA A 65 -13.56 12.97 27.79
C ALA A 65 -12.45 13.33 26.76
N GLY A 66 -11.28 12.67 26.79
CA GLY A 66 -10.19 12.82 25.80
C GLY A 66 -10.00 11.62 24.86
N SER A 67 -10.84 10.58 24.97
CA SER A 67 -10.74 9.34 24.18
C SER A 67 -10.74 9.57 22.67
N ALA A 68 -11.70 10.34 22.18
CA ALA A 68 -11.87 10.64 20.77
C ALA A 68 -10.66 11.42 20.22
N PHE A 69 -10.14 12.40 20.97
CA PHE A 69 -8.96 13.16 20.55
C PHE A 69 -7.74 12.26 20.34
N VAL A 70 -7.46 11.35 21.28
CA VAL A 70 -6.30 10.45 21.19
C VAL A 70 -6.43 9.50 19.99
N LEU A 71 -7.63 8.98 19.73
CA LEU A 71 -7.89 8.12 18.57
C LEU A 71 -7.71 8.88 17.26
N LEU A 72 -8.26 10.08 17.17
CA LEU A 72 -8.24 10.90 15.95
C LEU A 72 -6.82 11.44 15.68
N LEU A 73 -6.06 11.77 16.73
CA LEU A 73 -4.64 12.07 16.67
C LEU A 73 -3.81 10.86 16.20
N GLY A 74 -4.06 9.67 16.76
CA GLY A 74 -3.41 8.43 16.33
C GLY A 74 -3.67 8.11 14.86
N PHE A 75 -4.91 8.28 14.40
CA PHE A 75 -5.27 8.12 13.00
C PHE A 75 -4.58 9.14 12.10
N CYS A 76 -4.49 10.40 12.54
CA CYS A 76 -3.77 11.45 11.83
C CYS A 76 -2.29 11.09 11.65
N LEU A 77 -1.61 10.68 12.72
CA LEU A 77 -0.21 10.24 12.67
C LEU A 77 0.00 9.06 11.72
N LEU A 78 -0.90 8.06 11.75
CA LEU A 78 -0.85 6.94 10.82
C LEU A 78 -1.05 7.38 9.37
N SER A 79 -2.01 8.27 9.12
CA SER A 79 -2.26 8.78 7.77
C SER A 79 -1.03 9.50 7.23
N TRP A 80 -0.38 10.35 8.04
CA TRP A 80 0.85 11.04 7.68
C TRP A 80 2.00 10.07 7.47
N GLY A 81 2.14 9.03 8.29
CA GLY A 81 3.12 7.96 8.08
C GLY A 81 2.93 7.27 6.73
N ILE A 82 1.69 6.99 6.33
CA ILE A 82 1.36 6.42 5.01
C ILE A 82 1.71 7.42 3.90
N ALA A 83 1.32 8.69 4.04
CA ALA A 83 1.60 9.72 3.04
C ALA A 83 3.10 9.92 2.83
N VAL A 84 3.89 10.02 3.91
CA VAL A 84 5.36 10.15 3.85
C VAL A 84 5.98 8.92 3.20
N ASN A 85 5.55 7.71 3.58
CA ASN A 85 6.06 6.47 2.97
C ASN A 85 5.73 6.38 1.47
N SER A 86 4.52 6.77 1.07
CA SER A 86 4.10 6.80 -0.33
C SER A 86 4.89 7.83 -1.13
N LEU A 87 5.09 9.03 -0.58
CA LEU A 87 5.87 10.09 -1.19
C LEU A 87 7.34 9.69 -1.32
N TYR A 88 7.93 9.11 -0.27
CA TYR A 88 9.29 8.58 -0.30
C TYR A 88 9.46 7.52 -1.40
N THR A 89 8.52 6.57 -1.48
CA THR A 89 8.56 5.50 -2.48
C THR A 89 8.41 6.06 -3.90
N PHE A 90 7.59 7.10 -4.08
CA PHE A 90 7.43 7.78 -5.36
C PHE A 90 8.71 8.53 -5.76
N MET A 91 9.30 9.31 -4.86
CA MET A 91 10.50 10.11 -5.13
C MET A 91 11.75 9.24 -5.36
N THR A 92 11.96 8.23 -4.53
CA THR A 92 13.17 7.39 -4.60
C THR A 92 13.04 6.23 -5.57
N GLY A 93 11.82 5.90 -5.99
CA GLY A 93 11.53 4.70 -6.76
C GLY A 93 11.82 3.39 -6.01
N ARG A 94 12.18 3.46 -4.72
CA ARG A 94 12.59 2.35 -3.87
C ARG A 94 11.56 2.16 -2.76
N PRO A 95 10.99 0.94 -2.60
CA PRO A 95 10.13 0.67 -1.47
C PRO A 95 10.94 0.61 -0.17
N LEU A 96 10.39 1.21 0.88
CA LEU A 96 10.79 0.89 2.25
C LEU A 96 10.33 -0.53 2.56
N GLY A 97 11.29 -1.46 2.75
CA GLY A 97 10.92 -2.82 3.12
C GLY A 97 11.95 -3.92 2.88
N THR A 98 11.45 -5.14 3.11
CA THR A 98 12.20 -6.40 3.08
C THR A 98 12.59 -6.81 1.66
N LYS A 99 13.52 -7.77 1.53
CA LYS A 99 13.94 -8.33 0.23
C LYS A 99 12.74 -8.81 -0.60
N THR A 100 11.72 -9.38 0.06
CA THR A 100 10.46 -9.82 -0.55
C THR A 100 9.69 -8.67 -1.21
N ALA A 101 9.56 -7.53 -0.53
CA ALA A 101 8.87 -6.36 -1.06
C ALA A 101 9.58 -5.79 -2.29
N ARG A 102 10.92 -5.74 -2.27
CA ARG A 102 11.73 -5.30 -3.42
C ARG A 102 11.55 -6.22 -4.63
N TYR A 103 11.56 -7.54 -4.41
CA TYR A 103 11.37 -8.53 -5.47
C TYR A 103 10.00 -8.40 -6.14
N VAL A 104 8.94 -8.27 -5.33
CA VAL A 104 7.57 -8.09 -5.83
C VAL A 104 7.42 -6.79 -6.62
N ILE A 105 8.08 -5.71 -6.18
CA ILE A 105 8.02 -4.42 -6.87
C ILE A 105 8.82 -4.43 -8.17
N ALA A 106 9.98 -5.10 -8.21
CA ALA A 106 10.73 -5.30 -9.44
C ALA A 106 9.89 -6.06 -10.48
N PHE A 107 9.22 -7.13 -10.05
CA PHE A 107 8.28 -7.86 -10.89
C PHE A 107 7.13 -6.97 -11.40
N ASP A 108 6.51 -6.17 -10.53
CA ASP A 108 5.39 -5.30 -10.93
C ASP A 108 5.84 -4.17 -11.88
N LYS A 109 7.06 -3.64 -11.72
CA LYS A 109 7.67 -2.67 -12.64
C LYS A 109 7.89 -3.28 -14.02
N ASP A 110 8.43 -4.51 -14.08
CA ASP A 110 8.66 -5.23 -15.33
C ASP A 110 7.33 -5.55 -16.03
N ARG A 111 6.34 -6.10 -15.29
CA ARG A 111 5.04 -6.49 -15.86
C ARG A 111 4.18 -5.32 -16.33
N LYS A 112 4.14 -4.21 -15.58
CA LYS A 112 3.28 -3.06 -15.91
C LYS A 112 4.00 -2.00 -16.76
N GLY A 113 5.33 -2.06 -16.82
CA GLY A 113 6.17 -1.02 -17.38
C GLY A 113 6.40 0.13 -16.40
N GLU A 114 7.61 0.65 -16.40
CA GLU A 114 8.07 1.67 -15.44
C GLU A 114 7.21 2.94 -15.47
N ARG A 115 6.83 3.44 -16.65
CA ARG A 115 5.97 4.63 -16.78
C ARG A 115 4.60 4.46 -16.10
N LYS A 116 3.95 3.30 -16.26
CA LYS A 116 2.66 3.03 -15.62
C LYS A 116 2.83 2.87 -14.12
N TRP A 117 3.93 2.25 -13.69
CA TRP A 117 4.25 2.11 -12.27
C TRP A 117 4.45 3.47 -11.59
N VAL A 118 5.24 4.37 -12.18
CA VAL A 118 5.46 5.73 -11.66
C VAL A 118 4.14 6.50 -11.59
N ARG A 119 3.30 6.43 -12.62
CA ARG A 119 1.99 7.09 -12.61
C ARG A 119 1.09 6.57 -11.48
N GLN A 120 1.04 5.25 -11.28
CA GLN A 120 0.24 4.64 -10.20
C GLN A 120 0.76 5.08 -8.82
N LYS A 121 2.08 5.09 -8.62
CA LYS A 121 2.68 5.53 -7.36
C LYS A 121 2.52 7.02 -7.10
N GLY A 122 2.54 7.85 -8.15
CA GLY A 122 2.22 9.27 -8.03
C GLY A 122 0.77 9.49 -7.58
N ILE A 123 -0.18 8.78 -8.18
CA ILE A 123 -1.60 8.85 -7.77
C ILE A 123 -1.77 8.38 -6.32
N GLU A 124 -1.15 7.26 -5.93
CA GLU A 124 -1.18 6.76 -4.54
C GLU A 124 -0.62 7.79 -3.55
N ALA A 125 0.50 8.45 -3.89
CA ALA A 125 1.09 9.49 -3.06
C ALA A 125 0.18 10.71 -2.94
N ILE A 126 -0.35 11.23 -4.05
CA ILE A 126 -1.26 12.38 -4.06
C ILE A 126 -2.51 12.09 -3.22
N VAL A 127 -3.15 10.95 -3.44
CA VAL A 127 -4.36 10.56 -2.70
C VAL A 127 -4.05 10.45 -1.20
N ALA A 128 -2.93 9.81 -0.83
CA ALA A 128 -2.53 9.70 0.57
C ALA A 128 -2.29 11.07 1.21
N THR A 129 -1.59 11.98 0.53
CA THR A 129 -1.33 13.34 1.04
C THR A 129 -2.62 14.15 1.18
N VAL A 130 -3.51 14.13 0.19
CA VAL A 130 -4.80 14.84 0.25
C VAL A 130 -5.65 14.33 1.41
N LEU A 131 -5.70 13.00 1.60
CA LEU A 131 -6.42 12.40 2.73
C LEU A 131 -5.81 12.82 4.08
N SER A 132 -4.49 12.82 4.23
CA SER A 132 -3.82 13.26 5.45
C SER A 132 -4.08 14.73 5.78
N ILE A 133 -4.07 15.61 4.77
CA ILE A 133 -4.43 17.02 4.95
C ILE A 133 -5.89 17.14 5.39
N GLY A 134 -6.81 16.43 4.72
CA GLY A 134 -8.23 16.42 5.09
C GLY A 134 -8.47 16.00 6.54
N VAL A 135 -7.82 14.91 6.99
CA VAL A 135 -7.89 14.45 8.38
C VAL A 135 -7.34 15.50 9.36
N THR A 136 -6.25 16.17 8.99
CA THR A 136 -5.64 17.24 9.81
C THR A 136 -6.57 18.44 9.94
N LEU A 137 -7.23 18.85 8.85
CA LEU A 137 -8.20 19.95 8.87
C LEU A 137 -9.43 19.59 9.71
N CYS A 138 -9.94 18.36 9.60
CA CYS A 138 -11.02 17.89 10.46
C CYS A 138 -10.64 17.96 11.94
N LEU A 139 -9.40 17.56 12.30
CA LEU A 139 -8.89 17.70 13.67
C LEU A 139 -8.86 19.15 14.18
N SER A 140 -8.52 20.10 13.30
CA SER A 140 -8.41 21.51 13.70
C SER A 140 -9.76 22.20 13.86
N VAL A 141 -10.81 21.71 13.20
CA VAL A 141 -12.14 22.33 13.17
C VAL A 141 -13.14 21.66 14.11
N LEU A 142 -12.93 20.38 14.47
CA LEU A 142 -13.80 19.67 15.40
C LEU A 142 -13.52 20.11 16.84
N GLU A 143 -14.48 20.80 17.45
CA GLU A 143 -14.58 20.88 18.92
C GLU A 143 -14.98 19.49 19.44
N LEU A 144 -14.02 18.80 20.07
CA LEU A 144 -14.17 17.39 20.43
C LEU A 144 -15.05 17.17 21.68
N ASP A 145 -15.52 18.23 22.30
CA ASP A 145 -16.37 18.18 23.50
C ASP A 145 -17.82 17.74 23.21
N SER A 146 -18.27 17.73 21.95
CA SER A 146 -19.68 17.47 21.59
C SER A 146 -19.92 16.19 20.78
N VAL A 147 -18.91 15.34 20.55
CA VAL A 147 -19.09 14.12 19.75
C VAL A 147 -19.71 13.03 20.62
N THR A 148 -21.02 12.84 20.48
CA THR A 148 -21.79 11.78 21.13
C THR A 148 -21.20 10.41 20.78
N ASN A 149 -21.08 9.56 21.80
CA ASN A 149 -20.30 8.33 21.81
C ASN A 149 -20.98 7.16 21.07
N ASP A 150 -21.54 7.38 19.87
CA ASP A 150 -22.15 6.32 19.06
C ASP A 150 -21.06 5.41 18.46
N SER A 151 -20.76 4.39 19.25
CA SER A 151 -19.49 3.64 19.30
C SER A 151 -19.23 2.70 18.11
N PHE A 152 -20.15 2.60 17.13
CA PHE A 152 -20.03 1.68 16.00
C PHE A 152 -19.77 2.38 14.65
N ILE A 153 -20.32 3.59 14.47
CA ILE A 153 -20.12 4.39 13.24
C ILE A 153 -18.66 4.88 13.16
N SER A 154 -18.01 5.07 14.30
CA SER A 154 -16.63 5.52 14.44
C SER A 154 -15.55 4.54 13.92
N LEU A 155 -15.87 3.25 13.74
CA LEU A 155 -14.93 2.23 13.22
C LEU A 155 -15.03 2.01 11.70
N LEU A 156 -16.10 2.46 11.06
CA LEU A 156 -16.31 2.36 9.61
C LEU A 156 -15.19 2.98 8.75
N PRO A 157 -14.59 4.13 9.12
CA PRO A 157 -13.48 4.73 8.37
C PRO A 157 -12.24 3.82 8.27
N PHE A 158 -12.10 2.83 9.16
CA PHE A 158 -10.99 1.88 9.16
C PHE A 158 -11.31 0.60 8.38
N LEU A 159 -12.53 0.07 8.55
CA LEU A 159 -12.94 -1.20 7.94
C LEU A 159 -13.09 -1.09 6.42
N GLY A 160 -13.68 0.00 5.92
CA GLY A 160 -13.93 0.18 4.48
C GLY A 160 -12.65 0.14 3.63
N PRO A 161 -11.67 1.04 3.88
CA PRO A 161 -10.40 1.04 3.16
C PRO A 161 -9.63 -0.28 3.29
N TRP A 162 -9.67 -0.91 4.47
CA TRP A 162 -8.99 -2.19 4.71
C TRP A 162 -9.59 -3.35 3.91
N ILE A 163 -10.92 -3.47 3.89
CA ILE A 163 -11.63 -4.48 3.08
C ILE A 163 -11.38 -4.24 1.59
N GLY A 164 -11.51 -2.99 1.12
CA GLY A 164 -11.26 -2.63 -0.28
C GLY A 164 -9.84 -2.94 -0.74
N PHE A 165 -8.85 -2.62 0.09
CA PHE A 165 -7.44 -2.95 -0.16
C PHE A 165 -7.23 -4.46 -0.33
N ASN A 166 -7.79 -5.27 0.57
CA ASN A 166 -7.68 -6.73 0.55
C ASN A 166 -8.30 -7.34 -0.71
N ILE A 167 -9.51 -6.92 -1.08
CA ILE A 167 -10.19 -7.39 -2.29
C ILE A 167 -9.35 -7.03 -3.53
N GLY A 168 -8.83 -5.80 -3.59
CA GLY A 168 -8.00 -5.33 -4.70
C GLY A 168 -6.72 -6.15 -4.87
N GLU A 169 -6.02 -6.45 -3.78
CA GLU A 169 -4.79 -7.25 -3.82
C GLU A 169 -5.07 -8.73 -4.14
N LEU A 170 -6.13 -9.32 -3.60
CA LEU A 170 -6.56 -10.68 -3.96
C LEU A 170 -6.87 -10.81 -5.46
N HIS A 171 -7.61 -9.84 -6.01
CA HIS A 171 -7.92 -9.80 -7.44
C HIS A 171 -6.65 -9.66 -8.30
N ARG A 172 -5.69 -8.82 -7.89
CA ARG A 172 -4.39 -8.69 -8.57
C ARG A 172 -3.55 -9.97 -8.52
N ILE A 173 -3.59 -10.70 -7.40
CA ILE A 173 -2.87 -11.98 -7.25
C ILE A 173 -3.51 -13.07 -8.11
N LYS A 174 -4.84 -13.13 -8.17
CA LYS A 174 -5.58 -14.10 -8.99
C LYS A 174 -5.35 -13.89 -10.49
N ASN A 175 -5.18 -12.64 -10.92
CA ASN A 175 -4.94 -12.26 -12.32
C ASN A 175 -3.45 -12.28 -12.73
N LEU A 176 -2.57 -12.92 -11.94
CA LEU A 176 -1.18 -13.25 -12.31
C LEU A 176 -1.13 -14.53 -13.13
#